data_AF-L8M9Q8-F1
#
_entry.id   AF-L8M9Q8-F1
#
_cell.length_a   1.000
_cell.length_b   1.000
_cell.length_c   1.000
_cell.angle_alpha   90.00
_cell.angle_beta   90.00
_cell.angle_gamma   90.00
#
_symmetry.space_group_name_H-M   'P 1'
#
loop_
_entity.id
_entity.type
_entity.pdbx_description
1 polymer ?
#
loop_
_entity_poly.entity_id
_entity_poly.type
_entity_poly.pdbx_seq_one_letter_code
_entity_poly.pdbx_strand_id
1 'polypeptide(L)'
;MSNKALKKPSINIRTSQEIKDRFIAIRDLHNCENFEQVLLLLLDNFAAPAAATSINEELLALEAEELQEVTEAIKNSDCSLLEIVQAGTLQRARYLNSVSKKEYDFENLTDEELKEKPFKGVASYRINQAVEMIINHNNAQGEKANKVCLTRGIIFKLTGSNRAAINKFFDDYHIMIDDHNQKHSLTDKDNRKGKNFSFEQLLGVN
;
A
#
# COMPACT_ATOMS: atom_id res chain seq x y z
N MET A 1 70.69 36.75 -18.57
CA MET A 1 69.22 36.59 -18.46
C MET A 1 68.97 35.44 -17.49
N SER A 2 68.50 35.73 -16.27
CA SER A 2 68.37 34.73 -15.20
C SER A 2 66.92 34.28 -15.08
N ASN A 3 66.65 33.00 -15.32
CA ASN A 3 65.33 32.38 -15.22
C ASN A 3 64.89 32.33 -13.76
N LYS A 4 63.96 33.21 -13.37
CA LYS A 4 63.28 33.15 -12.07
C LYS A 4 62.28 32.00 -12.10
N ALA A 5 62.62 30.89 -11.47
CA ALA A 5 61.69 29.78 -11.25
C ALA A 5 60.50 30.28 -10.40
N LEU A 6 59.29 30.13 -10.94
CA LEU A 6 58.04 30.40 -10.23
C LEU A 6 57.91 29.42 -9.05
N LYS A 7 57.92 29.96 -7.84
CA LYS A 7 57.81 29.19 -6.60
C LYS A 7 56.35 28.73 -6.46
N LYS A 8 56.10 27.42 -6.45
CA LYS A 8 54.74 26.87 -6.24
C LYS A 8 54.19 27.35 -4.90
N PRO A 9 52.90 27.75 -4.81
CA PRO A 9 52.28 28.15 -3.56
C PRO A 9 52.20 26.96 -2.61
N SER A 10 52.79 27.10 -1.42
CA SER A 10 52.72 26.11 -0.35
C SER A 10 51.55 26.43 0.57
N ILE A 11 50.55 25.55 0.63
CA ILE A 11 49.44 25.66 1.58
C ILE A 11 49.92 25.02 2.90
N ASN A 12 50.04 25.82 3.96
CA ASN A 12 50.43 25.35 5.29
C ASN A 12 49.17 25.13 6.14
N ILE A 13 48.66 23.90 6.15
CA ILE A 13 47.48 23.54 6.93
C ILE A 13 47.92 23.18 8.35
N ARG A 14 47.49 23.97 9.35
CA ARG A 14 47.65 23.60 10.76
C ARG A 14 46.66 22.49 11.10
N THR A 15 47.13 21.25 11.10
CA THR A 15 46.36 20.07 11.50
C THR A 15 46.86 19.53 12.84
N SER A 16 45.96 18.98 13.65
CA SER A 16 46.31 18.26 14.88
C SER A 16 47.13 17.02 14.55
N GLN A 17 47.90 16.52 15.53
CA GLN A 17 48.69 15.29 15.34
C GLN A 17 47.80 14.11 14.95
N GLU A 18 46.63 14.00 15.58
CA GLU A 18 45.62 12.98 15.26
C GLU A 18 45.20 13.00 13.78
N ILE A 19 44.99 14.18 13.21
CA ILE A 19 44.64 14.29 11.79
C ILE A 19 45.80 13.82 10.92
N LYS A 20 47.05 14.17 11.26
CA LYS A 20 48.23 13.74 10.52
C LYS A 20 48.38 12.21 10.54
N ASP A 21 48.18 11.60 11.71
CA ASP A 21 48.27 10.15 11.87
C ASP A 21 47.21 9.42 11.03
N ARG A 22 45.98 9.96 10.98
CA ARG A 22 44.91 9.45 10.10
C ARG A 22 45.26 9.59 8.62
N PHE A 23 45.85 10.71 8.21
CA PHE A 23 46.31 10.90 6.83
C PHE A 23 47.40 9.91 6.43
N ILE A 24 48.34 9.61 7.34
CA ILE A 24 49.39 8.61 7.12
C ILE A 24 48.76 7.22 6.99
N ALA A 25 47.81 6.86 7.85
CA ALA A 25 47.12 5.58 7.78
C ALA A 25 46.38 5.40 6.44
N ILE A 26 45.68 6.43 5.95
CA ILE A 26 45.00 6.40 4.65
C ILE A 26 46.02 6.29 3.52
N ARG A 27 47.13 7.04 3.59
CA ARG A 27 48.21 6.98 2.61
C ARG A 27 48.74 5.56 2.46
N ASP A 28 49.07 4.93 3.58
CA ASP A 28 49.68 3.60 3.60
C ASP A 28 48.69 2.52 3.15
N LEU A 29 47.40 2.66 3.52
CA LEU A 29 46.34 1.75 3.11
C LEU A 29 46.09 1.77 1.60
N HIS A 30 46.17 2.95 0.97
CA HIS A 30 45.86 3.15 -0.45
C HIS A 30 47.10 3.31 -1.33
N ASN A 31 48.29 3.03 -0.80
CA ASN A 31 49.58 3.17 -1.49
C ASN A 31 49.77 4.55 -2.15
N CYS A 32 49.29 5.62 -1.50
CA CYS A 32 49.50 6.97 -2.01
C CYS A 32 50.94 7.43 -1.74
N GLU A 33 51.56 8.10 -2.70
CA GLU A 33 52.95 8.54 -2.60
C GLU A 33 53.10 9.85 -1.83
N ASN A 34 52.08 10.70 -1.85
CA ASN A 34 52.13 12.03 -1.27
C ASN A 34 50.76 12.50 -0.76
N PHE A 35 50.78 13.60 -0.01
CA PHE A 35 49.59 14.18 0.62
C PHE A 35 48.54 14.66 -0.39
N GLU A 36 48.97 15.11 -1.57
CA GLU A 36 48.09 15.57 -2.64
C GLU A 36 47.26 14.41 -3.19
N GLN A 37 47.84 13.22 -3.38
CA GLN A 37 47.11 12.02 -3.78
C GLN A 37 46.09 11.57 -2.73
N VAL A 38 46.41 11.67 -1.44
CA VAL A 38 45.45 11.35 -0.37
C VAL A 38 44.29 12.34 -0.36
N LEU A 39 44.57 13.64 -0.57
CA LEU A 39 43.52 14.65 -0.68
C LEU A 39 42.63 14.42 -1.91
N LEU A 40 43.21 14.10 -3.07
CA LEU A 40 42.44 13.78 -4.27
C LEU A 40 41.58 12.53 -4.05
N LEU A 41 42.13 11.48 -3.45
CA LEU A 41 41.37 10.27 -3.10
C LEU A 41 40.20 10.59 -2.17
N LEU A 42 40.43 11.40 -1.13
CA LEU A 42 39.37 11.80 -0.21
C LEU A 42 38.33 12.67 -0.93
N LEU A 43 38.77 13.63 -1.75
CA LEU A 43 37.86 14.45 -2.54
C LEU A 43 37.06 13.60 -3.52
N ASP A 44 37.63 12.60 -4.18
CA ASP A 44 36.89 11.72 -5.09
C ASP A 44 35.87 10.86 -4.32
N ASN A 45 36.19 10.42 -3.10
CA ASN A 45 35.26 9.67 -2.26
C ASN A 45 34.18 10.53 -1.59
N PHE A 46 34.46 11.80 -1.29
CA PHE A 46 33.52 12.74 -0.66
C PHE A 46 32.75 13.61 -1.67
N ALA A 47 33.31 13.83 -2.86
CA ALA A 47 32.67 14.52 -3.98
C ALA A 47 31.99 13.55 -4.94
N ALA A 48 32.06 12.24 -4.72
CA ALA A 48 31.05 11.34 -5.23
C ALA A 48 29.70 11.83 -4.68
N PRO A 49 28.81 12.44 -5.50
CA PRO A 49 27.45 12.66 -5.05
C PRO A 49 26.92 11.30 -4.64
N ALA A 50 26.27 11.21 -3.48
CA ALA A 50 25.48 10.03 -3.10
C ALA A 50 24.77 9.56 -4.36
N ALA A 51 25.20 8.40 -4.90
CA ALA A 51 25.00 8.06 -6.31
C ALA A 51 23.61 8.47 -6.74
N ALA A 52 23.51 9.51 -7.58
CA ALA A 52 22.24 9.90 -8.18
C ALA A 52 21.78 8.64 -8.91
N THR A 53 20.84 7.94 -8.30
CA THR A 53 20.44 6.61 -8.75
C THR A 53 19.66 6.90 -10.03
N SER A 54 20.34 6.87 -11.17
CA SER A 54 19.70 7.10 -12.45
C SER A 54 18.78 5.91 -12.69
N ILE A 55 17.49 6.10 -12.49
CA ILE A 55 16.51 5.12 -12.91
C ILE A 55 16.49 5.18 -14.44
N ASN A 56 16.74 4.04 -15.08
CA ASN A 56 16.60 3.85 -16.51
C ASN A 56 15.46 2.85 -16.80
N GLU A 57 15.02 2.82 -18.05
CA GLU A 57 13.88 2.00 -18.49
C GLU A 57 14.15 0.50 -18.32
N GLU A 58 15.39 0.07 -18.50
CA GLU A 58 15.85 -1.32 -18.31
C GLU A 58 15.67 -1.80 -16.86
N LEU A 59 15.91 -0.92 -15.88
CA LEU A 59 15.76 -1.23 -14.45
C LEU A 59 14.29 -1.34 -14.02
N LEU A 60 13.37 -0.74 -14.79
CA LEU A 60 11.94 -0.77 -14.52
C LEU A 60 11.23 -1.97 -15.18
N ALA A 61 11.92 -2.71 -16.06
CA ALA A 61 11.39 -3.88 -16.77
C ALA A 61 10.00 -3.63 -17.40
N LEU A 62 9.84 -2.46 -18.05
CA LEU A 62 8.60 -2.05 -18.68
C LEU A 62 8.34 -2.84 -19.97
N GLU A 63 7.09 -3.24 -20.17
CA GLU A 63 6.64 -3.82 -21.45
C GLU A 63 6.57 -2.74 -22.55
N ALA A 64 6.51 -3.15 -23.81
CA ALA A 64 6.58 -2.23 -24.95
C ALA A 64 5.48 -1.14 -24.93
N GLU A 65 4.26 -1.49 -24.50
CA GLU A 65 3.15 -0.54 -24.37
C GLU A 65 3.40 0.46 -23.23
N GLU A 66 3.90 -0.01 -22.09
CA GLU A 66 4.21 0.82 -20.91
C GLU A 66 5.36 1.80 -21.22
N LEU A 67 6.37 1.33 -21.95
CA LEU A 67 7.48 2.15 -22.40
C LEU A 67 7.02 3.29 -23.32
N GLN A 68 6.09 2.99 -24.23
CA GLN A 68 5.52 4.00 -25.12
C GLN A 68 4.80 5.08 -24.32
N GLU A 69 3.94 4.70 -23.38
CA GLU A 69 3.21 5.63 -22.51
C GLU A 69 4.16 6.50 -21.68
N VAL A 70 5.21 5.91 -21.11
CA VAL A 70 6.23 6.65 -20.33
C VAL A 70 6.99 7.63 -21.22
N THR A 71 7.36 7.22 -22.43
CA THR A 71 8.06 8.08 -23.40
C THR A 71 7.19 9.27 -23.81
N GLU A 72 5.91 9.02 -24.08
CA GLU A 72 4.93 10.07 -24.39
C GLU A 72 4.72 11.01 -23.20
N ALA A 73 4.65 10.50 -21.98
CA ALA A 73 4.54 11.30 -20.76
C ALA A 73 5.76 12.21 -20.57
N ILE A 74 6.98 11.70 -20.75
CA ILE A 74 8.22 12.50 -20.70
C ILE A 74 8.15 13.64 -21.71
N LYS A 75 7.77 13.32 -22.96
CA LYS A 75 7.67 14.30 -24.05
C LYS A 75 6.61 15.38 -23.80
N ASN A 76 5.51 15.04 -23.13
CA ASN A 76 4.38 15.94 -22.93
C ASN A 76 4.46 16.77 -21.63
N SER A 77 5.29 16.38 -20.67
CA SER A 77 5.35 16.99 -19.33
C SER A 77 6.65 17.74 -19.02
N ASP A 78 7.67 17.62 -19.88
CA ASP A 78 9.05 18.08 -19.64
C ASP A 78 9.66 17.52 -18.34
N CYS A 79 9.07 16.48 -17.75
CA CYS A 79 9.60 15.80 -16.56
C CYS A 79 10.58 14.69 -16.95
N SER A 80 11.58 14.48 -16.11
CA SER A 80 12.46 13.31 -16.19
C SER A 80 11.73 12.03 -15.78
N LEU A 81 12.23 10.88 -16.26
CA LEU A 81 11.74 9.55 -15.85
C LEU A 81 11.74 9.39 -14.32
N LEU A 82 12.78 9.89 -13.66
CA LEU A 82 12.90 9.85 -12.19
C LEU A 82 11.77 10.61 -11.50
N GLU A 83 11.43 11.82 -11.98
CA GLU A 83 10.34 12.62 -11.42
C GLU A 83 8.98 11.95 -11.61
N ILE A 84 8.75 11.36 -12.79
CA ILE A 84 7.52 10.61 -13.09
C ILE A 84 7.41 9.40 -12.16
N VAL A 85 8.48 8.61 -12.01
CA VAL A 85 8.49 7.42 -11.13
C VAL A 85 8.29 7.82 -9.67
N GLN A 86 8.94 8.87 -9.18
CA GLN A 86 8.78 9.36 -7.82
C GLN A 86 7.36 9.84 -7.56
N ALA A 87 6.78 10.63 -8.47
CA ALA A 87 5.42 11.14 -8.35
C ALA A 87 4.39 10.00 -8.38
N GLY A 88 4.52 9.08 -9.34
CA GLY A 88 3.65 7.91 -9.49
C GLY A 88 3.73 6.97 -8.27
N THR A 89 4.95 6.69 -7.79
CA THR A 89 5.18 5.86 -6.59
C THR A 89 4.57 6.51 -5.36
N LEU A 90 4.79 7.81 -5.17
CA LEU A 90 4.21 8.55 -4.05
C LEU A 90 2.68 8.58 -4.11
N GLN A 91 2.10 8.80 -5.29
CA GLN A 91 0.65 8.77 -5.49
C GLN A 91 0.08 7.39 -5.19
N ARG A 92 0.72 6.32 -5.68
CA ARG A 92 0.32 4.94 -5.40
C ARG A 92 0.43 4.61 -3.92
N ALA A 93 1.51 5.02 -3.26
CA ALA A 93 1.69 4.86 -1.82
C ALA A 93 0.63 5.62 -1.02
N ARG A 94 0.31 6.87 -1.40
CA ARG A 94 -0.79 7.65 -0.79
C ARG A 94 -2.13 6.95 -0.98
N TYR A 95 -2.41 6.40 -2.15
CA TYR A 95 -3.61 5.63 -2.42
C TYR A 95 -3.68 4.39 -1.51
N LEU A 96 -2.62 3.57 -1.48
CA LEU A 96 -2.56 2.37 -0.64
C LEU A 96 -2.73 2.73 0.84
N ASN A 97 -2.00 3.74 1.33
CA ASN A 97 -2.15 4.24 2.70
C ASN A 97 -3.55 4.80 2.97
N SER A 98 -4.22 5.39 1.97
CA SER A 98 -5.62 5.83 2.12
C SER A 98 -6.62 4.69 2.15
N VAL A 99 -6.27 3.53 1.57
CA VAL A 99 -7.05 2.29 1.66
C VAL A 99 -6.78 1.62 3.00
N SER A 100 -5.52 1.52 3.43
CA SER A 100 -5.10 0.90 4.69
C SER A 100 -5.49 1.73 5.92
N LYS A 101 -5.34 3.06 5.91
CA LYS A 101 -5.86 3.94 6.99
C LYS A 101 -7.39 4.00 7.01
N LYS A 102 -8.07 3.41 6.03
CA LYS A 102 -9.53 3.21 5.99
C LYS A 102 -9.94 1.77 6.34
N GLU A 103 -9.03 0.96 6.86
CA GLU A 103 -9.38 0.11 8.01
C GLU A 103 -9.66 1.06 9.19
N TYR A 104 -10.75 1.81 9.04
CA TYR A 104 -11.40 2.47 10.15
C TYR A 104 -11.71 1.35 11.13
N ASP A 105 -11.53 1.62 12.42
CA ASP A 105 -11.88 0.68 13.47
C ASP A 105 -13.41 0.61 13.54
N PHE A 106 -14.00 -0.07 12.56
CA PHE A 106 -15.44 -0.17 12.36
C PHE A 106 -16.10 -0.91 13.52
N GLU A 107 -15.32 -1.66 14.31
CA GLU A 107 -15.75 -2.32 15.55
C GLU A 107 -16.14 -1.31 16.65
N ASN A 108 -15.63 -0.08 16.56
CA ASN A 108 -15.86 0.98 17.56
C ASN A 108 -16.86 2.07 17.12
N LEU A 109 -17.47 1.95 15.94
CA LEU A 109 -18.48 2.89 15.44
C LEU A 109 -19.90 2.40 15.74
N THR A 110 -20.82 3.33 16.00
CA THR A 110 -22.24 2.97 16.15
C THR A 110 -22.89 2.70 14.79
N ASP A 111 -24.00 1.94 14.77
CA ASP A 111 -24.76 1.64 13.55
C ASP A 111 -25.25 2.90 12.82
N GLU A 112 -25.54 3.95 13.58
CA GLU A 112 -25.95 5.27 13.11
C GLU A 112 -24.79 5.98 12.41
N GLU A 113 -23.59 5.98 13.01
CA GLU A 113 -22.37 6.57 12.42
C GLU A 113 -21.94 5.86 11.14
N LEU A 114 -22.10 4.53 11.09
CA LEU A 114 -21.88 3.75 9.88
C LEU A 114 -22.89 4.15 8.78
N LYS A 115 -24.13 4.56 9.12
CA LYS A 115 -25.19 4.88 8.15
C LYS A 115 -25.01 6.28 7.57
N GLU A 116 -24.53 7.23 8.35
CA GLU A 116 -24.46 8.64 7.95
C GLU A 116 -23.24 9.00 7.08
N LYS A 117 -22.15 8.22 7.10
CA LYS A 117 -20.93 8.55 6.35
C LYS A 117 -20.58 7.48 5.30
N PRO A 118 -20.56 7.83 3.99
CA PRO A 118 -20.18 6.90 2.94
C PRO A 118 -18.66 6.75 2.89
N PHE A 119 -18.07 6.04 3.85
CA PHE A 119 -16.66 5.68 3.77
C PHE A 119 -16.46 4.50 2.81
N LYS A 120 -15.39 4.57 2.00
CA LYS A 120 -14.96 3.48 1.11
C LYS A 120 -14.59 2.27 1.99
N GLY A 121 -15.39 1.21 1.96
CA GLY A 121 -15.21 -0.01 2.76
C GLY A 121 -16.37 -0.32 3.71
N VAL A 122 -17.20 0.66 4.10
CA VAL A 122 -18.33 0.46 5.04
C VAL A 122 -19.33 -0.56 4.52
N ALA A 123 -19.67 -0.50 3.23
CA ALA A 123 -20.58 -1.46 2.63
C ALA A 123 -20.03 -2.90 2.74
N SER A 124 -18.74 -3.10 2.45
CA SER A 124 -18.10 -4.41 2.57
C SER A 124 -18.04 -4.89 4.01
N TYR A 125 -17.75 -4.00 4.97
CA TYR A 125 -17.75 -4.32 6.40
C TYR A 125 -19.14 -4.76 6.89
N ARG A 126 -20.19 -4.01 6.55
CA ARG A 126 -21.58 -4.36 6.89
C ARG A 126 -22.02 -5.68 6.30
N ILE A 127 -21.64 -5.93 5.05
CA ILE A 127 -21.92 -7.19 4.37
C ILE A 127 -21.23 -8.34 5.10
N ASN A 128 -19.94 -8.21 5.43
CA ASN A 128 -19.20 -9.19 6.21
C ASN A 128 -19.87 -9.47 7.57
N GLN A 129 -20.16 -8.43 8.35
CA GLN A 129 -20.82 -8.58 9.64
C GLN A 129 -22.18 -9.29 9.53
N ALA A 130 -23.02 -8.91 8.57
CA ALA A 130 -24.32 -9.54 8.39
C ALA A 130 -24.20 -11.02 7.99
N VAL A 131 -23.21 -11.36 7.16
CA VAL A 131 -22.93 -12.75 6.77
C VAL A 131 -22.44 -13.56 7.97
N GLU A 132 -21.46 -13.06 8.72
CA GLU A 132 -20.94 -13.73 9.91
C GLU A 132 -22.02 -13.93 10.97
N MET A 133 -22.87 -12.92 11.18
CA MET A 133 -24.00 -13.00 12.09
C MET A 133 -24.98 -14.11 11.69
N ILE A 134 -25.34 -14.21 10.41
CA ILE A 134 -26.20 -15.31 9.92
C ILE A 134 -25.51 -16.66 10.10
N ILE A 135 -24.20 -16.75 9.82
CA ILE A 135 -23.43 -17.99 9.98
C ILE A 135 -23.45 -18.43 11.45
N ASN A 136 -23.13 -17.54 12.37
CA ASN A 136 -23.12 -17.79 13.81
C ASN A 136 -24.50 -18.19 14.32
N HIS A 137 -25.55 -17.46 13.92
CA HIS A 137 -26.93 -17.80 14.23
C HIS A 137 -27.29 -19.20 13.74
N ASN A 138 -27.07 -19.49 12.45
CA ASN A 138 -27.41 -20.80 11.87
C ASN A 138 -26.65 -21.96 12.52
N ASN A 139 -25.40 -21.74 12.94
CA ASN A 139 -24.61 -22.73 13.67
C ASN A 139 -25.17 -22.97 15.09
N ALA A 140 -25.72 -21.94 15.73
CA ALA A 140 -26.34 -22.04 17.06
C ALA A 140 -27.76 -22.61 17.04
N GLN A 141 -28.49 -22.51 15.92
CA GLN A 141 -29.85 -23.01 15.79
C GLN A 141 -29.91 -24.51 15.49
N GLY A 142 -30.70 -25.26 16.25
CA GLY A 142 -30.99 -26.68 15.99
C GLY A 142 -32.03 -26.89 14.87
N GLU A 143 -33.07 -26.05 14.84
CA GLU A 143 -34.18 -26.20 13.91
C GLU A 143 -33.96 -25.45 12.59
N LYS A 144 -34.15 -26.13 11.46
CA LYS A 144 -34.06 -25.52 10.12
C LYS A 144 -34.99 -24.31 9.97
N ALA A 145 -36.18 -24.37 10.56
CA ALA A 145 -37.17 -23.30 10.48
C ALA A 145 -36.70 -21.95 11.04
N ASN A 146 -35.71 -21.96 11.93
CA ASN A 146 -35.16 -20.75 12.56
C ASN A 146 -33.86 -20.29 11.91
N LYS A 147 -33.37 -20.99 10.88
CA LYS A 147 -32.18 -20.63 10.11
C LYS A 147 -32.52 -19.70 8.96
N VAL A 148 -31.50 -18.98 8.49
CA VAL A 148 -31.59 -18.00 7.41
C VAL A 148 -30.66 -18.41 6.27
N CYS A 149 -31.19 -18.53 5.05
CA CYS A 149 -30.38 -18.80 3.87
C CYS A 149 -29.60 -17.54 3.46
N LEU A 150 -28.29 -17.66 3.24
CA LEU A 150 -27.47 -16.56 2.75
C LEU A 150 -27.83 -16.26 1.30
N THR A 151 -28.47 -15.12 1.07
CA THR A 151 -28.89 -14.65 -0.25
C THR A 151 -28.65 -13.15 -0.38
N ARG A 152 -28.41 -12.69 -1.61
CA ARG A 152 -28.21 -11.27 -1.91
C ARG A 152 -29.35 -10.39 -1.37
N GLY A 153 -30.59 -10.91 -1.43
CA GLY A 153 -31.79 -10.21 -0.94
C GLY A 153 -31.82 -10.04 0.58
N ILE A 154 -31.42 -11.08 1.34
CA ILE A 154 -31.34 -10.98 2.81
C ILE A 154 -30.23 -10.03 3.23
N ILE A 155 -29.04 -10.13 2.61
CA ILE A 155 -27.94 -9.21 2.92
C ILE A 155 -28.32 -7.76 2.59
N PHE A 156 -29.02 -7.53 1.49
CA PHE A 156 -29.55 -6.19 1.18
C PHE A 156 -30.53 -5.70 2.26
N LYS A 157 -31.46 -6.55 2.70
CA LYS A 157 -32.45 -6.21 3.72
C LYS A 157 -31.79 -5.83 5.05
N LEU A 158 -30.80 -6.60 5.49
CA LEU A 158 -30.12 -6.38 6.77
C LEU A 158 -29.18 -5.18 6.74
N THR A 159 -28.46 -4.97 5.63
CA THR A 159 -27.37 -3.98 5.60
C THR A 159 -27.74 -2.66 4.93
N GLY A 160 -28.78 -2.65 4.08
CA GLY A 160 -29.09 -1.52 3.19
C GLY A 160 -27.98 -1.18 2.19
N SER A 161 -26.96 -2.03 2.05
CA SER A 161 -25.80 -1.78 1.18
C SER A 161 -26.19 -1.79 -0.29
N ASN A 162 -25.44 -1.07 -1.13
CA ASN A 162 -25.74 -1.03 -2.56
C ASN A 162 -25.60 -2.42 -3.22
N ARG A 163 -26.38 -2.68 -4.28
CA ARG A 163 -26.40 -3.97 -4.97
C ARG A 163 -25.08 -4.35 -5.62
N ALA A 164 -24.30 -3.38 -6.11
CA ALA A 164 -23.02 -3.65 -6.76
C ALA A 164 -22.00 -4.25 -5.77
N ALA A 165 -21.93 -3.72 -4.56
CA ALA A 165 -21.08 -4.22 -3.48
C ALA A 165 -21.52 -5.62 -3.03
N ILE A 166 -22.83 -5.84 -2.89
CA ILE A 166 -23.39 -7.16 -2.53
C ILE A 166 -23.08 -8.18 -3.63
N ASN A 167 -23.28 -7.83 -4.91
CA ASN A 167 -22.98 -8.73 -6.01
C ASN A 167 -21.49 -9.11 -6.02
N LYS A 168 -20.61 -8.11 -5.97
CA LYS A 168 -19.17 -8.35 -5.91
C LYS A 168 -18.80 -9.27 -4.74
N PHE A 169 -19.35 -9.03 -3.55
CA PHE A 169 -19.12 -9.89 -2.40
C PHE A 169 -19.57 -11.34 -2.64
N PHE A 170 -20.77 -11.53 -3.19
CA PHE A 170 -21.26 -12.88 -3.49
C PHE A 170 -20.43 -13.58 -4.56
N ASP A 171 -19.86 -12.84 -5.51
CA ASP A 171 -19.03 -13.42 -6.56
C ASP A 171 -17.65 -13.82 -5.99
N ASP A 172 -17.04 -12.93 -5.17
CA ASP A 172 -15.76 -13.15 -4.49
C ASP A 172 -15.83 -14.32 -3.48
N TYR A 173 -16.97 -14.51 -2.80
CA TYR A 173 -17.14 -15.47 -1.70
C TYR A 173 -18.18 -16.59 -1.99
N HIS A 174 -18.50 -16.86 -3.27
CA HIS A 174 -19.56 -17.81 -3.63
C HIS A 174 -19.38 -19.21 -3.02
N ILE A 175 -18.15 -19.74 -3.00
CA ILE A 175 -17.86 -21.08 -2.46
C ILE A 175 -18.27 -21.18 -0.98
N MET A 176 -17.86 -20.21 -0.16
CA MET A 176 -18.19 -20.19 1.27
C MET A 176 -19.70 -20.08 1.50
N ILE A 177 -20.38 -19.27 0.69
CA ILE A 177 -21.82 -19.07 0.78
C ILE A 177 -22.57 -20.35 0.41
N ASP A 178 -22.16 -21.01 -0.67
CA ASP A 178 -22.77 -22.25 -1.16
C ASP A 178 -22.54 -23.40 -0.17
N ASP A 179 -21.31 -23.55 0.34
CA ASP A 179 -20.96 -24.54 1.36
C ASP A 179 -21.79 -24.35 2.64
N HIS A 180 -21.95 -23.11 3.12
CA HIS A 180 -22.77 -22.82 4.30
C HIS A 180 -24.25 -23.13 4.08
N ASN A 181 -24.81 -22.71 2.95
CA ASN A 181 -26.20 -23.00 2.62
C ASN A 181 -26.42 -24.52 2.47
N GLN A 182 -25.51 -25.23 1.83
CA GLN A 182 -25.57 -26.68 1.68
C GLN A 182 -25.45 -27.42 3.01
N LYS A 183 -24.51 -27.01 3.88
CA LYS A 183 -24.32 -27.56 5.24
C LYS A 183 -25.62 -27.56 6.05
N HIS A 184 -26.45 -26.54 5.87
CA HIS A 184 -27.74 -26.41 6.56
C HIS A 184 -28.95 -26.78 5.70
N SER A 185 -28.74 -27.28 4.48
CA SER A 185 -29.78 -27.62 3.51
C SER A 185 -30.76 -26.46 3.24
N LEU A 186 -30.23 -25.24 3.20
CA LEU A 186 -30.98 -24.00 3.04
C LEU A 186 -31.09 -23.59 1.57
N THR A 187 -32.24 -23.03 1.24
CA THR A 187 -32.58 -22.48 -0.08
C THR A 187 -33.25 -21.13 0.10
N ASP A 188 -33.33 -20.35 -0.97
CA ASP A 188 -34.04 -19.05 -0.95
C ASP A 188 -35.51 -19.15 -0.48
N LYS A 189 -36.15 -20.32 -0.67
CA LYS A 189 -37.51 -20.56 -0.19
C LYS A 189 -37.61 -20.54 1.33
N ASP A 190 -36.55 -20.98 2.04
CA ASP A 190 -36.52 -21.01 3.50
C ASP A 190 -36.55 -19.59 4.11
N ASN A 191 -36.22 -18.56 3.31
CA ASN A 191 -36.32 -17.14 3.68
C ASN A 191 -37.73 -16.55 3.48
N ARG A 192 -38.68 -17.28 2.90
CA ARG A 192 -40.06 -16.81 2.72
C ARG A 192 -40.84 -16.95 4.02
N LYS A 193 -40.56 -16.04 4.96
CA LYS A 193 -41.27 -15.92 6.22
C LYS A 193 -42.47 -14.97 6.06
N GLY A 194 -43.53 -15.16 6.85
CA GLY A 194 -44.79 -14.42 6.72
C GLY A 194 -44.63 -12.89 6.85
N LYS A 195 -45.69 -12.14 6.51
CA LYS A 195 -45.68 -10.66 6.42
C LYS A 195 -45.16 -9.91 7.66
N ASN A 196 -45.23 -10.51 8.84
CA ASN A 196 -44.81 -9.89 10.11
C ASN A 196 -43.45 -10.40 10.62
N PHE A 197 -42.70 -11.12 9.79
CA PHE A 197 -41.41 -11.66 10.19
C PHE A 197 -40.28 -10.63 9.97
N SER A 198 -39.54 -10.33 11.03
CA SER A 198 -38.34 -9.51 10.99
C SER A 198 -37.10 -10.41 11.13
N PHE A 199 -36.18 -10.29 10.17
CA PHE A 199 -34.89 -10.97 10.25
C PHE A 199 -33.97 -10.25 11.23
N GLU A 200 -34.15 -8.95 11.36
CA GLU A 200 -33.46 -8.08 12.32
C GLU A 200 -33.77 -8.56 13.75
N GLN A 201 -35.05 -8.75 14.10
CA GLN A 201 -35.46 -9.32 15.40
C GLN A 201 -34.95 -10.75 15.62
N LEU A 202 -34.98 -11.60 14.59
CA LEU A 202 -34.50 -12.97 14.69
C LEU A 202 -33.00 -13.02 15.00
N LEU A 203 -32.22 -12.16 14.35
CA LEU A 203 -30.77 -12.12 14.42
C LEU A 203 -30.26 -11.20 15.54
N GLY A 204 -31.16 -10.49 16.25
CA GLY A 204 -30.82 -9.59 17.35
C GLY A 204 -30.20 -8.26 16.89
N VAL A 205 -30.55 -7.77 15.71
CA VAL A 205 -30.08 -6.50 15.13
C VAL A 205 -31.12 -5.42 15.37
N ASN A 206 -30.69 -4.24 15.85
CA ASN A 206 -31.55 -3.06 16.05
C ASN A 206 -31.49 -2.10 14.86
#